data_AF-T0ZJ01-F1
#
_entry.id   AF-T0ZJ01-F1
#
_cell.length_a   1.000
_cell.length_b   1.000
_cell.length_c   1.000
_cell.angle_alpha   90.00
_cell.angle_beta   90.00
_cell.angle_gamma   90.00
#
_symmetry.space_group_name_H-M   'P 1'
#
loop_
_entity.id
_entity.type
_entity.pdbx_description
1 polymer ?
#
loop_
_entity_poly.entity_id
_entity_poly.type
_entity_poly.pdbx_seq_one_letter_code
_entity_poly.pdbx_strand_id
1 'polypeptide(L)'
;LIMPVFVDENLKEPKKIDTMPGILRLPLAALEEYFGRLEDLGIRSVLMFGIPKSKDAMGTSAYDPEGVVQKALKICDESSRLISIADLCLCEYTDQWALRARSGRKSR
;
A
#
# COMPACT_ATOMS: atom_id res chain seq x y z
N LEU A 1 16.05 0.92 9.55
CA LEU A 1 14.68 0.82 10.08
C LEU A 1 13.73 1.06 8.91
N ILE A 2 12.75 0.20 8.71
CA ILE A 2 11.75 0.32 7.63
C ILE A 2 10.41 0.65 8.29
N MET A 3 9.78 1.75 7.88
CA MET A 3 8.47 2.17 8.42
C MET A 3 7.34 1.63 7.54
N PRO A 4 6.42 0.80 8.07
CA PRO A 4 5.23 0.41 7.32
C PRO A 4 4.25 1.59 7.19
N VAL A 5 3.72 1.80 5.99
CA VAL A 5 2.78 2.87 5.65
C VAL A 5 1.54 2.25 5.01
N PHE A 6 0.38 2.49 5.59
CA PHE A 6 -0.90 2.00 5.10
C PHE A 6 -1.65 3.11 4.37
N VAL A 7 -1.94 2.90 3.09
CA VAL A 7 -2.61 3.86 2.23
C VAL A 7 -4.00 3.34 1.90
N ASP A 8 -5.02 4.16 2.14
CA ASP A 8 -6.42 3.80 1.87
C ASP A 8 -7.06 4.85 0.96
N GLU A 9 -7.39 4.43 -0.26
CA GLU A 9 -7.95 5.31 -1.29
C GLU A 9 -9.39 5.77 -0.96
N ASN A 10 -10.05 5.12 0.01
CA ASN A 10 -11.40 5.49 0.44
C ASN A 10 -11.41 6.58 1.51
N LEU A 11 -10.26 6.85 2.15
CA LEU A 11 -10.18 7.81 3.22
C LEU A 11 -10.06 9.24 2.68
N LYS A 12 -10.62 10.18 3.44
CA LYS A 12 -10.38 11.62 3.27
C LYS A 12 -9.48 12.18 4.37
N GLU A 13 -9.42 11.50 5.50
CA GLU A 13 -8.64 11.88 6.68
C GLU A 13 -7.96 10.65 7.28
N PRO A 14 -6.80 10.81 7.96
CA PRO A 14 -6.11 9.73 8.63
C PRO A 14 -6.99 8.97 9.63
N LYS A 15 -6.93 7.63 9.61
CA LYS A 15 -7.71 6.77 10.51
C LYS A 15 -6.81 5.86 11.33
N LYS A 16 -7.06 5.74 12.62
CA LYS A 16 -6.33 4.81 13.52
C LYS A 16 -6.66 3.36 13.19
N ILE A 17 -5.67 2.48 13.40
CA ILE A 17 -5.85 1.04 13.34
C ILE A 17 -5.96 0.52 14.78
N ASP A 18 -7.14 0.05 15.18
CA ASP A 18 -7.41 -0.33 16.58
C ASP A 18 -6.50 -1.47 17.07
N THR A 19 -6.14 -2.39 16.18
CA THR A 19 -5.24 -3.52 16.47
C THR A 19 -3.76 -3.13 16.50
N MET A 20 -3.41 -1.93 16.02
CA MET A 20 -2.04 -1.42 15.96
C MET A 20 -1.97 0.01 16.52
N PRO A 21 -2.01 0.18 17.85
CA PRO A 21 -1.97 1.50 18.48
C PRO A 21 -0.76 2.31 18.02
N GLY A 22 -1.00 3.55 17.59
CA GLY A 22 0.03 4.45 17.08
C GLY A 22 0.23 4.41 15.56
N ILE A 23 -0.40 3.47 14.86
CA ILE A 23 -0.36 3.38 13.40
C ILE A 23 -1.65 3.96 12.79
N LEU A 24 -1.49 4.67 11.68
CA LEU A 24 -2.56 5.31 10.92
C LEU A 24 -2.65 4.71 9.52
N ARG A 25 -3.88 4.63 9.00
CA ARG A 25 -4.16 4.56 7.57
C ARG A 25 -4.29 5.96 7.04
N LEU A 26 -3.61 6.24 5.94
CA LEU A 26 -3.51 7.56 5.37
C LEU A 26 -4.25 7.62 4.03
N PRO A 27 -4.99 8.71 3.75
CA PRO A 27 -5.39 9.02 2.38
C PRO A 27 -4.17 9.42 1.56
N LEU A 28 -4.23 9.25 0.24
CA LEU A 28 -3.14 9.67 -0.68
C LEU A 28 -2.72 11.13 -0.48
N ALA A 29 -3.70 12.02 -0.24
CA ALA A 29 -3.46 13.44 -0.04
C ALA A 29 -2.62 13.79 1.20
N ALA A 30 -2.48 12.88 2.17
CA ALA A 30 -1.70 13.10 3.39
C ALA A 30 -0.28 12.53 3.30
N LEU A 31 0.07 11.83 2.20
CA LEU A 31 1.33 11.09 2.11
C LEU A 31 2.56 11.99 2.00
N GLU A 32 2.48 13.07 1.21
CA GLU A 32 3.60 14.00 1.02
C GLU A 32 4.05 14.61 2.35
N GLU A 33 3.13 15.19 3.12
CA GLU A 33 3.43 15.73 4.45
C GLU A 33 3.97 14.62 5.38
N TYR A 34 3.37 13.44 5.33
CA TYR A 34 3.78 12.32 6.18
C TYR A 34 5.21 11.87 5.88
N PHE A 35 5.60 11.76 4.62
CA PHE A 35 6.96 11.37 4.22
C PHE A 35 7.99 12.41 4.67
N GLY A 36 7.71 13.71 4.52
CA GLY A 36 8.59 14.76 5.04
C GLY A 36 8.84 14.63 6.53
N ARG A 37 7.80 14.32 7.31
CA ARG A 37 7.94 14.05 8.76
C ARG A 37 8.78 12.82 9.06
N LEU A 38 8.70 11.76 8.24
CA LEU A 38 9.55 10.58 8.44
C LEU A 38 11.02 10.89 8.17
N GLU A 39 11.31 11.73 7.18
CA GLU A 39 12.67 12.19 6.91
C GLU A 39 13.24 13.03 8.05
N ASP A 40 12.45 13.95 8.61
CA ASP A 40 12.83 14.76 9.78
C ASP A 40 13.15 13.88 11.00
N LEU A 41 12.49 12.73 11.12
CA LEU A 41 12.75 11.72 12.15
C LEU A 41 13.96 10.81 11.83
N GLY A 42 14.62 11.00 10.68
CA GLY A 42 15.77 10.22 10.24
C GLY A 42 15.42 8.83 9.70
N ILE A 43 14.16 8.58 9.36
CA ILE A 43 13.76 7.34 8.68
C ILE A 43 14.22 7.41 7.23
N ARG A 44 14.70 6.29 6.69
CA ARG A 44 15.31 6.22 5.35
C ARG A 44 14.56 5.33 4.37
N SER A 45 13.58 4.55 4.85
CA SER A 45 12.89 3.55 4.04
C SER A 45 11.48 3.30 4.53
N VAL A 46 10.55 3.15 3.60
CA VAL A 46 9.13 2.90 3.86
C VAL A 46 8.65 1.65 3.11
N LEU A 47 7.76 0.89 3.74
CA LEU A 47 7.09 -0.26 3.14
C LEU A 47 5.60 0.07 2.98
N MET A 48 5.11 0.10 1.74
CA MET A 48 3.76 0.53 1.43
C MET A 48 2.78 -0.63 1.32
N PHE A 49 1.64 -0.47 1.99
CA PHE A 49 0.47 -1.33 1.92
C PHE A 49 -0.71 -0.55 1.37
N GLY A 50 -1.45 -1.13 0.44
CA GLY A 50 -2.47 -0.42 -0.33
C GLY A 50 -3.85 -1.03 -0.16
N ILE A 51 -4.80 -0.23 0.31
CA ILE A 51 -6.21 -0.60 0.39
C ILE A 51 -6.93 0.08 -0.77
N PRO A 52 -7.25 -0.66 -1.85
CA PRO A 52 -7.88 -0.08 -3.04
C PRO A 52 -9.32 0.32 -2.75
N LYS A 53 -9.85 1.25 -3.57
CA LYS A 53 -11.24 1.71 -3.49
C LYS A 53 -12.28 0.61 -3.75
N SER A 54 -11.94 -0.36 -4.59
CA SER A 54 -12.79 -1.52 -4.92
C SER A 54 -11.96 -2.79 -4.87
N LYS A 55 -12.48 -3.80 -4.17
CA LYS A 55 -11.97 -5.17 -4.21
C LYS A 55 -12.74 -5.97 -5.24
N ASP A 56 -12.05 -6.80 -6.01
CA ASP A 56 -12.66 -7.70 -6.96
C ASP A 56 -12.10 -9.12 -6.79
N ALA A 57 -12.91 -10.13 -7.15
CA ALA A 57 -12.55 -11.54 -6.96
C ALA A 57 -11.27 -11.99 -7.69
N MET A 58 -10.76 -11.17 -8.62
CA MET A 58 -9.55 -11.43 -9.41
C MET A 58 -8.33 -10.61 -8.98
N GLY A 59 -8.47 -9.63 -8.08
CA GLY A 59 -7.38 -8.74 -7.68
C GLY A 59 -6.84 -7.89 -8.83
N THR A 60 -7.69 -7.49 -9.78
CA THR A 60 -7.25 -6.76 -10.98
C THR A 60 -6.62 -5.40 -10.65
N SER A 61 -7.01 -4.80 -9.52
CA SER A 61 -6.42 -3.56 -8.99
C SER A 61 -4.98 -3.72 -8.47
N ALA A 62 -4.47 -4.95 -8.27
CA ALA A 62 -3.09 -5.18 -7.86
C ALA A 62 -2.06 -4.83 -8.96
N TYR A 63 -2.46 -4.92 -10.24
CA TYR A 63 -1.62 -4.64 -11.41
C TYR A 63 -2.06 -3.39 -12.18
N ASP A 64 -2.98 -2.61 -11.63
CA ASP A 64 -3.39 -1.34 -12.23
C ASP A 64 -2.23 -0.34 -12.11
N PRO A 65 -1.73 0.25 -13.22
CA PRO A 65 -0.75 1.33 -13.15
C PRO A 65 -1.25 2.53 -12.34
N GLU A 66 -2.57 2.69 -12.19
CA GLU A 66 -3.22 3.71 -11.35
C GLU A 66 -3.66 3.16 -9.98
N GLY A 67 -3.14 2.00 -9.57
CA GLY A 67 -3.40 1.41 -8.27
C GLY A 67 -2.91 2.30 -7.11
N VAL A 68 -3.50 2.10 -5.93
CA VAL A 68 -3.23 2.91 -4.74
C VAL A 68 -1.75 2.86 -4.33
N VAL A 69 -1.10 1.69 -4.46
CA VAL A 69 0.34 1.53 -4.15
C VAL A 69 1.18 2.26 -5.18
N GLN A 70 0.85 2.15 -6.47
CA GLN A 70 1.56 2.82 -7.57
C GLN A 70 1.50 4.35 -7.40
N LYS A 71 0.33 4.90 -7.08
CA LYS A 71 0.17 6.33 -6.76
C LYS A 71 0.99 6.73 -5.53
N ALA A 72 0.98 5.92 -4.47
CA ALA A 72 1.74 6.19 -3.26
C ALA A 72 3.26 6.18 -3.50
N LEU A 73 3.77 5.22 -4.29
CA LEU A 73 5.18 5.15 -4.69
C LEU A 73 5.59 6.40 -5.46
N LYS A 74 4.78 6.81 -6.45
CA LYS A 74 5.04 8.01 -7.24
C LYS A 74 5.12 9.26 -6.35
N ILE A 75 4.19 9.43 -5.41
CA ILE A 75 4.23 10.53 -4.45
C ILE A 75 5.51 10.48 -3.62
N CYS A 76 5.92 9.31 -3.12
CA CYS A 76 7.14 9.15 -2.32
C CYS A 76 8.39 9.53 -3.11
N ASP A 77 8.49 9.10 -4.37
CA ASP A 77 9.64 9.35 -5.23
C ASP A 77 9.72 10.84 -5.66
N GLU A 78 8.56 11.50 -5.83
CA GLU A 78 8.48 12.92 -6.21
C GLU A 78 8.68 13.88 -5.02
N SER A 79 8.28 13.48 -3.81
CA SER A 79 8.25 14.35 -2.63
C SER A 79 9.31 14.08 -1.56
N SER A 80 10.01 12.95 -1.62
CA SER A 80 10.97 12.54 -0.59
C SER A 80 12.21 11.86 -1.17
N ARG A 81 13.24 11.68 -0.33
CA ARG A 81 14.44 10.87 -0.59
C ARG A 81 14.37 9.51 0.10
N LEU A 82 13.19 9.11 0.58
CA LEU A 82 12.98 7.82 1.21
C LEU A 82 13.13 6.70 0.18
N ILE A 83 13.70 5.57 0.60
CA ILE A 83 13.67 4.34 -0.19
C ILE A 83 12.25 3.77 -0.11
N SER A 84 11.54 3.78 -1.23
CA SER A 84 10.19 3.24 -1.37
C SER A 84 10.24 1.73 -1.65
N ILE A 85 9.50 0.95 -0.84
CA ILE A 85 9.35 -0.51 -0.99
C ILE A 85 7.87 -0.82 -1.11
N ALA A 86 7.48 -1.53 -2.17
CA ALA A 86 6.10 -1.92 -2.42
C ALA A 86 5.84 -3.34 -1.90
N ASP A 87 4.76 -3.56 -1.16
CA ASP A 87 4.26 -4.91 -0.90
C ASP A 87 3.62 -5.48 -2.17
N LEU A 88 4.05 -6.68 -2.57
CA LEU A 88 3.54 -7.40 -3.74
C LEU A 88 2.73 -8.64 -3.30
N CYS A 89 1.68 -8.43 -2.49
CA CYS A 89 0.73 -9.48 -2.10
C CYS A 89 -0.59 -9.29 -2.86
N LEU A 90 -1.15 -10.37 -3.40
CA LEU A 90 -2.54 -10.36 -3.92
C LEU A 90 -3.59 -10.28 -2.79
N CYS A 91 -3.14 -10.40 -1.55
CA CYS A 91 -3.92 -10.61 -0.34
C CYS A 91 -4.78 -9.40 0.04
N GLU A 92 -4.34 -8.20 -0.33
CA GLU A 92 -5.09 -6.96 -0.12
C GLU A 92 -6.18 -6.75 -1.18
N TYR A 93 -6.07 -7.47 -2.30
CA TYR A 93 -6.85 -7.31 -3.51
C TYR A 93 -7.84 -8.45 -3.78
N THR A 94 -7.74 -9.58 -3.07
CA THR A 94 -8.65 -10.73 -3.25
C THR A 94 -9.52 -10.98 -2.02
N ASP A 95 -10.78 -11.36 -2.24
CA ASP A 95 -11.72 -11.73 -1.16
C ASP A 95 -11.48 -13.15 -0.58
N GLN A 96 -10.49 -13.87 -1.11
CA GLN A 96 -10.15 -15.25 -0.74
C GLN A 96 -8.69 -15.35 -0.28
N TRP A 97 -8.48 -15.74 0.98
CA TRP A 97 -7.21 -15.70 1.71
C TRP A 97 -6.15 -16.75 1.29
N ALA A 98 -6.18 -17.26 0.06
CA ALA A 98 -5.18 -18.21 -0.40
C ALA A 98 -4.61 -17.78 -1.75
N LEU A 99 -3.30 -17.51 -1.76
CA LEU A 99 -2.48 -17.40 -2.95
C LEU A 99 -2.43 -18.77 -3.65
N ARG A 100 -3.54 -19.17 -4.27
CA ARG A 100 -3.60 -20.31 -5.18
C ARG A 100 -3.39 -19.77 -6.58
N ALA A 101 -2.13 -19.70 -6.98
CA ALA A 101 -1.80 -19.89 -8.39
C ALA A 101 -2.39 -21.25 -8.79
N ARG A 102 -3.60 -21.26 -9.37
CA ARG A 102 -4.10 -22.44 -10.06
C ARG A 102 -3.26 -22.59 -11.32
N SER A 103 -2.12 -23.25 -11.18
CA SER A 103 -1.39 -23.78 -12.33
C SER A 103 -2.32 -24.76 -13.04
N GLY A 104 -2.89 -24.33 -14.16
CA GLY A 104 -3.60 -25.19 -15.09
C GLY A 104 -2.63 -26.17 -15.72
N ARG A 105 -2.25 -27.23 -15.00
CA ARG A 105 -1.62 -28.41 -15.60
C ARG A 105 -2.75 -29.22 -16.24
N LYS A 106 -3.11 -28.89 -17.48
CA LYS A 106 -3.85 -29.82 -18.34
C LYS A 106 -2.90 -30.98 -18.65
N SER A 107 -3.01 -32.06 -17.88
CA SER A 107 -2.57 -33.37 -18.33
C SER A 107 -3.67 -33.96 -19.22
N ARG A 108 -3.42 -33.99 -20.53
CA ARG A 108 -3.74 -35.03 -21.50
C ARG A 108 -3.64 -34.46 -22.91
#